data_AF-A0A077HK14-F1
#
_entry.id   AF-A0A077HK14-F1
#
_cell.length_a   1.000
_cell.length_b   1.000
_cell.length_c   1.000
_cell.angle_alpha   90.00
_cell.angle_beta   90.00
_cell.angle_gamma   90.00
#
_symmetry.space_group_name_H-M   'P 1'
#
loop_
_entity.id
_entity.type
_entity.pdbx_description
1 polymer ?
#
loop_
_entity_poly.entity_id
_entity_poly.type
_entity_poly.pdbx_seq_one_letter_code
_entity_poly.pdbx_strand_id
1 'polypeptide(L)'
;MHDGMEIEFSPVIVNASQLERGRTYLRISDARFVHESYGRDRWTVNLAARHHPRSERYDVPAAVRAVVHAYERPGSVVCGFSALALYGLPFLVEGADTTLRAPIGRCSPASAFAPAISRLRAPHTETWTLTHRGVPIRVATPARATAQALQQIRRGEHSWQTEPVPGVQAEVVRAVQLVDCVRRYLNLQVTEVNNATTGQLNQRWMTKVIQLSRATADSPKETELRLLLQPVAKKYGVLLVEQYPLVVGGRVVTTFDFAIPDLKLGIMFDGRHHWEHEQRQLDTTINLTSMLHGWAVPRAGSKSMQMCVQVVESELRKRLGVPDDRR
;
A
#
# COMPACT_ATOMS: atom_id res chain seq x y z
N MET A 1 -15.35 6.56 -5.50
CA MET A 1 -15.97 5.33 -4.95
C MET A 1 -17.32 5.67 -4.37
N HIS A 2 -18.32 4.80 -4.51
CA HIS A 2 -19.67 5.02 -3.97
C HIS A 2 -20.37 3.68 -3.69
N ASP A 3 -21.46 3.71 -2.92
CA ASP A 3 -22.33 2.55 -2.74
C ASP A 3 -23.00 2.18 -4.07
N GLY A 4 -23.09 0.88 -4.37
CA GLY A 4 -23.61 0.36 -5.64
C GLY A 4 -22.62 0.29 -6.80
N MET A 5 -21.34 0.66 -6.60
CA MET A 5 -20.36 0.63 -7.69
C MET A 5 -20.09 -0.80 -8.21
N GLU A 6 -19.81 -0.91 -9.50
CA GLU A 6 -19.39 -2.14 -10.14
C GLU A 6 -17.88 -2.38 -9.93
N ILE A 7 -17.52 -3.60 -9.59
CA ILE A 7 -16.15 -4.08 -9.47
C ILE A 7 -15.81 -4.82 -10.75
N GLU A 8 -14.84 -4.30 -11.48
CA GLU A 8 -14.32 -4.95 -12.68
C GLU A 8 -12.88 -5.37 -12.48
N PHE A 9 -12.58 -6.61 -12.89
CA PHE A 9 -11.20 -7.06 -13.03
C PHE A 9 -11.11 -8.06 -14.17
N SER A 10 -9.95 -8.10 -14.82
CA SER A 10 -9.67 -8.93 -15.99
C SER A 10 -9.73 -10.45 -15.74
N PRO A 11 -9.36 -10.99 -14.55
CA PRO A 11 -9.36 -12.43 -14.33
C PRO A 11 -10.74 -13.08 -14.51
N VAL A 12 -10.78 -14.14 -15.32
CA VAL A 12 -11.99 -14.96 -15.52
C VAL A 12 -12.01 -16.10 -14.51
N ILE A 13 -13.00 -16.06 -13.61
CA ILE A 13 -13.22 -17.10 -12.61
C ILE A 13 -13.94 -18.28 -13.27
N VAL A 14 -13.38 -19.48 -13.14
CA VAL A 14 -13.92 -20.74 -13.69
C VAL A 14 -14.13 -21.78 -12.59
N ASN A 15 -14.96 -22.77 -12.86
CA ASN A 15 -15.16 -23.94 -12.01
C ASN A 15 -14.37 -25.16 -12.55
N ALA A 16 -14.39 -26.27 -11.80
CA ALA A 16 -13.65 -27.48 -12.17
C ALA A 16 -14.07 -28.10 -13.52
N SER A 17 -15.34 -28.01 -13.91
CA SER A 17 -15.82 -28.55 -15.19
C SER A 17 -15.50 -27.66 -16.39
N GLN A 18 -15.04 -26.43 -16.16
CA GLN A 18 -14.64 -25.45 -17.16
C GLN A 18 -13.12 -25.41 -17.39
N LEU A 19 -12.35 -26.30 -16.75
CA LEU A 19 -10.90 -26.36 -16.93
C LEU A 19 -10.55 -26.96 -18.30
N GLU A 20 -9.72 -26.25 -19.06
CA GLU A 20 -9.26 -26.71 -20.37
C GLU A 20 -8.00 -27.57 -20.25
N ARG A 21 -7.94 -28.66 -21.04
CA ARG A 21 -6.77 -29.55 -21.07
C ARG A 21 -5.54 -28.82 -21.61
N GLY A 22 -4.40 -28.98 -20.95
CA GLY A 22 -3.12 -28.39 -21.37
C GLY A 22 -2.92 -26.94 -20.91
N ARG A 23 -3.85 -26.37 -20.14
CA ARG A 23 -3.68 -25.07 -19.47
C ARG A 23 -3.46 -25.25 -17.97
N THR A 24 -2.76 -24.29 -17.37
CA THR A 24 -2.50 -24.26 -15.93
C THR A 24 -3.44 -23.26 -15.27
N TYR A 25 -4.00 -23.65 -14.13
CA TYR A 25 -4.92 -22.83 -13.36
C TYR A 25 -4.45 -22.71 -11.91
N LEU A 26 -4.65 -21.53 -11.34
CA LEU A 26 -4.43 -21.25 -9.93
C LEU A 26 -5.74 -21.42 -9.17
N ARG A 27 -5.66 -22.15 -8.06
CA ARG A 27 -6.80 -22.41 -7.19
C ARG A 27 -7.09 -21.19 -6.31
N ILE A 28 -8.37 -20.87 -6.15
CA ILE A 28 -8.86 -19.83 -5.24
C ILE A 28 -9.60 -20.45 -4.06
N SER A 29 -10.41 -21.47 -4.33
CA SER A 29 -11.17 -22.24 -3.35
C SER A 29 -11.23 -23.70 -3.77
N ASP A 30 -12.03 -24.54 -3.10
CA ASP A 30 -12.26 -25.93 -3.51
C ASP A 30 -12.95 -26.03 -4.88
N ALA A 31 -13.69 -25.01 -5.29
CA ALA A 31 -14.57 -25.05 -6.47
C ALA A 31 -14.27 -23.99 -7.54
N ARG A 32 -13.31 -23.10 -7.29
CA ARG A 32 -13.03 -21.93 -8.14
C ARG A 32 -11.54 -21.75 -8.45
N PHE A 33 -11.28 -21.42 -9.70
CA PHE A 33 -9.94 -21.29 -10.27
C PHE A 33 -9.86 -20.08 -11.21
N VAL A 34 -8.63 -19.63 -11.50
CA VAL A 34 -8.31 -18.66 -12.56
C VAL A 34 -7.13 -19.17 -13.38
N HIS A 35 -7.05 -18.77 -14.65
CA HIS A 35 -5.88 -19.10 -15.48
C HIS A 35 -4.60 -18.49 -14.88
N GLU A 36 -3.47 -19.20 -14.99
CA GLU A 36 -2.21 -18.77 -14.36
C GLU A 36 -1.69 -17.41 -14.85
N SER A 37 -2.07 -17.00 -16.08
CA SER A 37 -1.71 -15.69 -16.64
C SER A 37 -2.30 -14.52 -15.85
N TYR A 38 -3.32 -14.76 -15.03
CA TYR A 38 -3.89 -13.79 -14.10
C TYR A 38 -3.28 -13.86 -12.70
N GLY A 39 -2.33 -14.77 -12.50
CA GLY A 39 -1.58 -14.93 -11.28
C GLY A 39 -0.67 -13.74 -11.01
N ARG A 40 -0.33 -13.58 -9.74
CA ARG A 40 0.66 -12.61 -9.29
C ARG A 40 2.06 -13.11 -9.59
N ASP A 41 2.98 -12.18 -9.83
CA ASP A 41 4.40 -12.50 -9.99
C ASP A 41 4.93 -13.33 -8.80
N ARG A 42 5.61 -14.44 -9.12
CA ARG A 42 6.06 -15.42 -8.14
C ARG A 42 7.05 -14.84 -7.14
N TRP A 43 7.91 -13.91 -7.57
CA TRP A 43 8.85 -13.25 -6.66
C TRP A 43 8.09 -12.40 -5.63
N THR A 44 7.07 -11.66 -6.08
CA THR A 44 6.22 -10.82 -5.22
C THR A 44 5.39 -11.66 -4.23
N VAL A 45 4.84 -12.79 -4.67
CA VAL A 45 4.13 -13.73 -3.79
C VAL A 45 5.07 -14.29 -2.73
N ASN A 46 6.27 -14.71 -3.12
CA ASN A 46 7.27 -15.24 -2.19
C ASN A 46 7.72 -14.21 -1.17
N LEU A 47 7.91 -12.96 -1.59
CA LEU A 47 8.27 -11.88 -0.67
C LEU A 47 7.13 -11.62 0.32
N ALA A 48 5.87 -11.54 -0.14
CA ALA A 48 4.72 -11.36 0.73
C ALA A 48 4.61 -12.50 1.75
N ALA A 49 4.73 -13.75 1.31
CA ALA A 49 4.65 -14.92 2.17
C ALA A 49 5.73 -14.92 3.27
N ARG A 50 6.97 -14.53 2.96
CA ARG A 50 8.05 -14.44 3.96
C ARG A 50 7.74 -13.49 5.12
N HIS A 51 6.91 -12.49 4.89
CA HIS A 51 6.50 -11.51 5.90
C HIS A 51 5.07 -11.73 6.39
N HIS A 52 4.35 -12.71 5.85
CA HIS A 52 3.04 -13.09 6.31
C HIS A 52 3.16 -13.83 7.65
N PRO A 53 2.34 -13.51 8.68
CA PRO A 53 2.43 -14.14 10.01
C PRO A 53 2.33 -15.67 9.99
N ARG A 54 1.66 -16.22 8.97
CA ARG A 54 1.45 -17.67 8.78
C ARG A 54 2.17 -18.25 7.57
N SER A 55 3.05 -17.46 6.92
CA SER A 55 3.76 -17.85 5.70
C SER A 55 2.86 -18.30 4.53
N GLU A 56 1.61 -17.83 4.51
CA GLU A 56 0.64 -18.16 3.47
C GLU A 56 1.05 -17.53 2.14
N ARG A 57 0.83 -18.28 1.07
CA ARG A 57 1.10 -17.86 -0.31
C ARG A 57 -0.20 -17.59 -1.02
N TYR A 58 -0.28 -16.40 -1.59
CA TYR A 58 -1.46 -15.91 -2.25
C TYR A 58 -1.16 -15.60 -3.71
N ASP A 59 -1.31 -16.59 -4.59
CA ASP A 59 -0.95 -16.46 -6.01
C ASP A 59 -2.00 -15.69 -6.83
N VAL A 60 -3.25 -15.63 -6.37
CA VAL A 60 -4.36 -14.97 -7.06
C VAL A 60 -4.61 -13.57 -6.46
N PRO A 61 -4.94 -12.53 -7.23
CA PRO A 61 -5.17 -11.18 -6.69
C PRO A 61 -6.22 -11.10 -5.58
N ALA A 62 -6.00 -10.25 -4.57
CA ALA A 62 -6.84 -10.18 -3.36
C ALA A 62 -8.31 -9.86 -3.65
N ALA A 63 -8.59 -8.98 -4.61
CA ALA A 63 -9.94 -8.64 -5.03
C ALA A 63 -10.70 -9.87 -5.59
N VAL A 64 -10.01 -10.69 -6.40
CA VAL A 64 -10.60 -11.91 -6.98
C VAL A 64 -10.90 -12.93 -5.88
N ARG A 65 -9.96 -13.13 -4.94
CA ARG A 65 -10.17 -14.02 -3.77
C ARG A 65 -11.39 -13.57 -2.96
N ALA A 66 -11.51 -12.26 -2.73
CA ALA A 66 -12.62 -11.68 -1.97
C ALA A 66 -13.98 -11.89 -2.65
N VAL A 67 -14.06 -11.68 -3.97
CA VAL A 67 -15.29 -11.94 -4.76
C VAL A 67 -15.69 -13.41 -4.69
N VAL A 68 -14.75 -14.32 -4.96
CA VAL A 68 -15.01 -15.77 -4.94
C VAL A 68 -15.59 -16.21 -3.60
N HIS A 69 -14.93 -15.85 -2.51
CA HIS A 69 -15.37 -16.29 -1.19
C HIS A 69 -16.66 -15.62 -0.73
N ALA A 70 -16.97 -14.41 -1.20
CA ALA A 70 -18.26 -13.78 -0.97
C ALA A 70 -19.39 -14.51 -1.70
N TYR A 71 -19.18 -14.95 -2.95
CA TYR A 71 -20.14 -15.74 -3.71
C TYR A 71 -20.41 -17.12 -3.09
N GLU A 72 -19.36 -17.77 -2.61
CA GLU A 72 -19.48 -19.07 -1.93
C GLU A 72 -20.15 -18.95 -0.56
N ARG A 73 -20.29 -17.74 -0.03
CA ARG A 73 -20.91 -17.47 1.28
C ARG A 73 -21.89 -16.30 1.20
N PRO A 74 -23.05 -16.49 0.56
CA PRO A 74 -24.10 -15.47 0.51
C PRO A 74 -24.47 -14.96 1.91
N GLY A 75 -24.71 -13.66 2.02
CA GLY A 75 -25.03 -13.00 3.30
C GLY A 75 -23.82 -12.64 4.17
N SER A 76 -22.61 -13.03 3.77
CA SER A 76 -21.38 -12.54 4.39
C SER A 76 -21.06 -11.10 4.00
N VAL A 77 -20.17 -10.46 4.76
CA VAL A 77 -19.66 -9.10 4.53
C VAL A 77 -18.14 -9.16 4.36
N VAL A 78 -17.63 -8.69 3.22
CA VAL A 78 -16.19 -8.55 2.96
C VAL A 78 -15.61 -7.42 3.81
N CYS A 79 -14.46 -7.65 4.45
CA CYS A 79 -13.91 -6.78 5.49
C CYS A 79 -12.40 -6.49 5.29
N GLY A 80 -11.86 -5.54 6.05
CA GLY A 80 -10.41 -5.29 6.18
C GLY A 80 -9.70 -5.06 4.84
N PHE A 81 -8.48 -5.62 4.70
CA PHE A 81 -7.72 -5.54 3.45
C PHE A 81 -8.45 -6.13 2.24
N SER A 82 -9.34 -7.12 2.44
CA SER A 82 -10.13 -7.70 1.34
C SER A 82 -11.14 -6.71 0.78
N ALA A 83 -11.78 -5.93 1.65
CA ALA A 83 -12.67 -4.85 1.23
C ALA A 83 -11.89 -3.73 0.53
N LEU A 84 -10.73 -3.34 1.07
CA LEU A 84 -9.86 -2.35 0.44
C LEU A 84 -9.37 -2.79 -0.95
N ALA A 85 -9.14 -4.08 -1.17
CA ALA A 85 -8.81 -4.62 -2.48
C ALA A 85 -9.97 -4.44 -3.48
N LEU A 86 -11.21 -4.70 -3.07
CA LEU A 86 -12.39 -4.47 -3.90
C LEU A 86 -12.61 -2.99 -4.24
N TYR A 87 -12.18 -2.10 -3.35
CA TYR A 87 -12.16 -0.65 -3.60
C TYR A 87 -11.01 -0.19 -4.50
N GLY A 88 -10.16 -1.10 -4.96
CA GLY A 88 -9.06 -0.79 -5.88
C GLY A 88 -7.81 -0.23 -5.19
N LEU A 89 -7.61 -0.48 -3.89
CA LEU A 89 -6.36 -0.08 -3.23
C LEU A 89 -5.17 -0.82 -3.86
N PRO A 90 -4.19 -0.12 -4.48
CA PRO A 90 -3.19 -0.77 -5.34
C PRO A 90 -2.06 -1.45 -4.56
N PHE A 91 -1.87 -1.08 -3.29
CA PHE A 91 -0.78 -1.56 -2.46
C PHE A 91 -1.28 -2.26 -1.20
N LEU A 92 -0.39 -3.06 -0.59
CA LEU A 92 -0.54 -3.66 0.76
C LEU A 92 -1.60 -4.77 0.87
N VAL A 93 -2.60 -4.82 0.00
CA VAL A 93 -3.73 -5.77 0.09
C VAL A 93 -3.37 -7.18 -0.36
N GLU A 94 -2.46 -7.31 -1.31
CA GLU A 94 -2.32 -8.54 -2.10
C GLU A 94 -1.83 -9.74 -1.28
N GLY A 95 -0.96 -9.49 -0.30
CA GLY A 95 -0.45 -10.50 0.62
C GLY A 95 -1.35 -10.79 1.83
N ALA A 96 -2.46 -10.09 2.00
CA ALA A 96 -3.32 -10.23 3.18
C ALA A 96 -4.25 -11.44 3.09
N ASP A 97 -4.55 -12.04 4.24
CA ASP A 97 -5.64 -13.01 4.37
C ASP A 97 -6.95 -12.48 3.78
N THR A 98 -7.71 -13.32 3.07
CA THR A 98 -9.07 -12.96 2.68
C THR A 98 -9.98 -13.02 3.91
N THR A 99 -10.71 -11.94 4.22
CA THR A 99 -11.49 -11.82 5.46
C THR A 99 -12.96 -11.51 5.21
N LEU A 100 -13.81 -12.32 5.84
CA LEU A 100 -15.26 -12.21 5.80
C LEU A 100 -15.86 -12.17 7.22
N ARG A 101 -16.99 -11.49 7.35
CA ARG A 101 -17.88 -11.61 8.51
C ARG A 101 -19.17 -12.31 8.11
N ALA A 102 -19.56 -13.36 8.81
CA ALA A 102 -20.76 -14.16 8.50
C ALA A 102 -21.57 -14.49 9.77
N PRO A 103 -22.88 -14.79 9.66
CA PRO A 103 -23.71 -15.19 10.80
C PRO A 103 -23.39 -16.63 11.23
N ILE A 104 -22.23 -16.82 11.85
CA ILE A 104 -21.64 -18.12 12.21
C ILE A 104 -21.43 -18.28 13.71
N GLY A 105 -21.51 -19.52 14.18
CA GLY A 105 -21.25 -19.89 15.58
C GLY A 105 -19.78 -19.86 15.97
N ARG A 106 -18.87 -20.29 15.08
CA ARG A 106 -17.43 -20.44 15.35
C ARG A 106 -16.57 -19.80 14.25
N CYS A 107 -15.62 -18.94 14.65
CA CYS A 107 -14.67 -18.32 13.73
C CYS A 107 -13.70 -19.36 13.13
N SER A 108 -13.19 -19.09 11.93
CA SER A 108 -12.16 -19.89 11.27
C SER A 108 -10.98 -19.02 10.82
N PRO A 109 -9.73 -19.51 10.93
CA PRO A 109 -8.58 -18.81 10.34
C PRO A 109 -8.63 -18.89 8.80
N ALA A 110 -7.89 -18.02 8.11
CA ALA A 110 -7.76 -18.11 6.66
C ALA A 110 -6.77 -19.21 6.25
N SER A 111 -6.66 -19.48 4.97
CA SER A 111 -5.51 -20.12 4.32
C SER A 111 -5.34 -19.52 2.94
N ALA A 112 -4.40 -20.03 2.14
CA ALA A 112 -4.31 -19.72 0.71
C ALA A 112 -5.64 -19.90 -0.06
N PHE A 113 -6.50 -20.83 0.37
CA PHE A 113 -7.72 -21.24 -0.36
C PHE A 113 -9.03 -21.09 0.44
N ALA A 114 -8.96 -20.53 1.65
CA ALA A 114 -10.12 -20.32 2.50
C ALA A 114 -10.04 -18.96 3.19
N PRO A 115 -11.17 -18.24 3.35
CA PRO A 115 -11.17 -16.96 4.04
C PRO A 115 -11.10 -17.15 5.56
N ALA A 116 -10.51 -16.18 6.26
CA ALA A 116 -10.77 -16.00 7.68
C ALA A 116 -12.22 -15.57 7.85
N ILE A 117 -12.97 -16.30 8.66
CA ILE A 117 -14.38 -16.02 8.92
C ILE A 117 -14.52 -15.63 10.37
N SER A 118 -15.02 -14.41 10.60
CA SER A 118 -15.36 -13.92 11.92
C SER A 118 -16.87 -13.74 12.07
N ARG A 119 -17.37 -13.74 13.30
CA ARG A 119 -18.79 -13.59 13.57
C ARG A 119 -19.29 -12.20 13.18
N LEU A 120 -20.33 -12.15 12.35
CA LEU A 120 -21.11 -10.96 12.08
C LEU A 120 -22.06 -10.71 13.27
N ARG A 121 -21.82 -9.63 14.03
CA ARG A 121 -22.74 -9.17 15.09
C ARG A 121 -23.73 -8.17 14.51
N ALA A 122 -24.99 -8.24 14.95
CA ALA A 122 -26.07 -7.38 14.46
C ALA A 122 -26.07 -5.99 15.14
N PRO A 123 -26.53 -4.93 14.45
CA PRO A 123 -26.51 -4.73 13.00
C PRO A 123 -25.15 -4.15 12.56
N HIS A 124 -24.55 -4.75 11.53
CA HIS A 124 -23.37 -4.19 10.88
C HIS A 124 -23.82 -3.14 9.86
N THR A 125 -24.13 -1.94 10.35
CA THR A 125 -24.77 -0.84 9.58
C THR A 125 -23.81 -0.14 8.62
N GLU A 126 -22.50 -0.27 8.83
CA GLU A 126 -21.48 0.35 7.99
C GLU A 126 -21.07 -0.60 6.84
N THR A 127 -22.02 -0.92 5.97
CA THR A 127 -21.77 -1.71 4.75
C THR A 127 -22.30 -1.02 3.52
N TRP A 128 -21.56 -1.15 2.42
CA TRP A 128 -22.03 -0.87 1.06
C TRP A 128 -22.33 -2.19 0.34
N THR A 129 -23.09 -2.08 -0.75
CA THR A 129 -23.31 -3.15 -1.71
C THR A 129 -22.51 -2.82 -2.97
N LEU A 130 -21.57 -3.68 -3.31
CA LEU A 130 -20.85 -3.61 -4.59
C LEU A 130 -21.42 -4.66 -5.53
N THR A 131 -21.26 -4.49 -6.84
CA THR A 131 -21.72 -5.46 -7.83
C THR A 131 -20.53 -6.00 -8.60
N HIS A 132 -20.47 -7.32 -8.82
CA HIS A 132 -19.54 -7.90 -9.80
C HIS A 132 -20.35 -8.77 -10.75
N ARG A 133 -20.31 -8.46 -12.05
CA ARG A 133 -21.05 -9.19 -13.10
C ARG A 133 -22.54 -9.38 -12.75
N GLY A 134 -23.18 -8.32 -12.27
CA GLY A 134 -24.59 -8.32 -11.85
C GLY A 134 -24.90 -8.98 -10.51
N VAL A 135 -23.91 -9.57 -9.82
CA VAL A 135 -24.12 -10.21 -8.51
C VAL A 135 -23.73 -9.26 -7.37
N PRO A 136 -24.64 -8.97 -6.43
CA PRO A 136 -24.36 -8.07 -5.31
C PRO A 136 -23.47 -8.74 -4.25
N ILE A 137 -22.53 -7.95 -3.70
CA ILE A 137 -21.57 -8.33 -2.68
C ILE A 137 -21.63 -7.27 -1.57
N ARG A 138 -21.86 -7.70 -0.33
CA ARG A 138 -21.81 -6.79 0.82
C ARG A 138 -20.38 -6.57 1.27
N VAL A 139 -19.99 -5.31 1.43
CA VAL A 139 -18.61 -4.92 1.77
C VAL A 139 -18.65 -3.85 2.87
N ALA A 140 -17.77 -3.93 3.86
CA ALA A 140 -17.63 -2.88 4.86
C ALA A 140 -17.27 -1.54 4.19
N THR A 141 -17.87 -0.41 4.61
CA THR A 141 -17.55 0.90 4.02
C THR A 141 -16.05 1.20 4.02
N PRO A 142 -15.53 2.08 3.16
CA PRO A 142 -14.09 2.30 3.02
C PRO A 142 -13.40 2.69 4.34
N ALA A 143 -14.01 3.61 5.10
CA ALA A 143 -13.51 4.00 6.42
C ALA A 143 -13.55 2.82 7.40
N ARG A 144 -14.63 2.02 7.38
CA ARG A 144 -14.77 0.86 8.24
C ARG A 144 -13.78 -0.26 7.91
N ALA A 145 -13.56 -0.53 6.62
CA ALA A 145 -12.56 -1.46 6.12
C ALA A 145 -11.15 -1.02 6.52
N THR A 146 -10.86 0.28 6.45
CA THR A 146 -9.59 0.86 6.93
C THR A 146 -9.38 0.60 8.41
N ALA A 147 -10.40 0.85 9.25
CA ALA A 147 -10.30 0.56 10.69
C ALA A 147 -10.07 -0.92 11.00
N GLN A 148 -10.70 -1.83 10.25
CA GLN A 148 -10.48 -3.27 10.37
C GLN A 148 -9.06 -3.68 9.91
N ALA A 149 -8.55 -3.10 8.82
CA ALA A 149 -7.19 -3.34 8.34
C ALA A 149 -6.14 -2.83 9.34
N LEU A 150 -6.37 -1.68 9.99
CA LEU A 150 -5.52 -1.19 11.08
C LEU A 150 -5.54 -2.12 12.30
N GLN A 151 -6.69 -2.71 12.64
CA GLN A 151 -6.78 -3.75 13.67
C GLN A 151 -5.95 -5.00 13.30
N GLN A 152 -6.01 -5.42 12.04
CA GLN A 152 -5.23 -6.56 11.53
C GLN A 152 -3.73 -6.30 11.65
N ILE A 153 -3.26 -5.09 11.29
CA ILE A 153 -1.86 -4.68 11.48
C ILE A 153 -1.50 -4.73 12.97
N ARG A 154 -2.32 -4.12 13.84
CA ARG A 154 -2.04 -4.02 15.28
C ARG A 154 -1.99 -5.38 15.98
N ARG A 155 -2.74 -6.36 15.50
CA ARG A 155 -2.75 -7.73 16.02
C ARG A 155 -1.68 -8.62 15.40
N GLY A 156 -0.94 -8.12 14.40
CA GLY A 156 0.01 -8.94 13.65
C GLY A 156 -0.66 -10.01 12.81
N GLU A 157 -1.90 -9.78 12.35
CA GLU A 157 -2.63 -10.67 11.43
C GLU A 157 -2.23 -10.42 9.97
N HIS A 158 -1.68 -9.24 9.66
CA HIS A 158 -1.07 -8.95 8.35
C HIS A 158 0.18 -8.09 8.52
N SER A 159 1.23 -8.43 7.77
CA SER A 159 2.50 -7.70 7.81
C SER A 159 3.28 -7.82 6.49
N TRP A 160 4.12 -6.82 6.26
CA TRP A 160 5.05 -6.76 5.12
C TRP A 160 6.38 -6.14 5.56
N GLN A 161 7.38 -6.20 4.68
CA GLN A 161 8.68 -5.59 4.94
C GLN A 161 8.59 -4.06 4.94
N THR A 162 9.14 -3.43 5.96
CA THR A 162 9.33 -1.97 6.05
C THR A 162 10.79 -1.66 6.34
N GLU A 163 11.31 -0.56 5.81
CA GLU A 163 12.61 -0.06 6.24
C GLU A 163 12.59 0.33 7.74
N PRO A 164 13.66 0.07 8.49
CA PRO A 164 13.78 0.53 9.87
C PRO A 164 13.82 2.05 9.95
N VAL A 165 12.81 2.65 10.57
CA VAL A 165 12.74 4.10 10.82
C VAL A 165 13.14 4.39 12.27
N PRO A 166 14.18 5.19 12.53
CA PRO A 166 14.60 5.52 13.89
C PRO A 166 13.46 6.06 14.77
N GLY A 167 13.24 5.46 15.94
CA GLY A 167 12.19 5.88 16.89
C GLY A 167 10.75 5.52 16.51
N VAL A 168 10.54 4.81 15.40
CA VAL A 168 9.21 4.39 14.94
C VAL A 168 9.16 2.87 14.80
N GLN A 169 8.21 2.25 15.50
CA GLN A 169 8.01 0.80 15.44
C GLN A 169 7.50 0.40 14.04
N ALA A 170 7.97 -0.73 13.51
CA ALA A 170 7.59 -1.22 12.18
C ALA A 170 6.07 -1.33 11.97
N GLU A 171 5.35 -1.74 13.00
CA GLU A 171 3.88 -1.77 13.00
C GLU A 171 3.26 -0.39 12.77
N VAL A 172 3.81 0.67 13.39
CA VAL A 172 3.36 2.05 13.17
C VAL A 172 3.69 2.49 11.75
N VAL A 173 4.87 2.13 11.22
CA VAL A 173 5.22 2.42 9.81
C VAL A 173 4.19 1.80 8.85
N ARG A 174 3.81 0.53 9.06
CA ARG A 174 2.78 -0.14 8.26
C ARG A 174 1.42 0.55 8.35
N ALA A 175 1.03 0.96 9.55
CA ALA A 175 -0.21 1.70 9.75
C ALA A 175 -0.18 3.07 9.03
N VAL A 176 0.94 3.79 9.08
CA VAL A 176 1.11 5.07 8.34
C VAL A 176 1.01 4.82 6.84
N GLN A 177 1.69 3.79 6.30
CA GLN A 177 1.59 3.43 4.89
C GLN A 177 0.15 3.13 4.46
N LEU A 178 -0.60 2.38 5.27
CA LEU A 178 -2.01 2.10 4.99
C LEU A 178 -2.83 3.39 4.98
N VAL A 179 -2.67 4.26 5.98
CA VAL A 179 -3.42 5.52 6.06
C VAL A 179 -3.05 6.45 4.89
N ASP A 180 -1.77 6.56 4.53
CA ASP A 180 -1.31 7.33 3.37
C ASP A 180 -1.96 6.78 2.07
N CYS A 181 -1.94 5.46 1.86
CA CYS A 181 -2.54 4.83 0.68
C CYS A 181 -4.04 5.06 0.58
N VAL A 182 -4.82 4.86 1.65
CA VAL A 182 -6.28 5.04 1.57
C VAL A 182 -6.66 6.51 1.39
N ARG A 183 -5.87 7.44 1.93
CA ARG A 183 -6.06 8.88 1.68
C ARG A 183 -5.73 9.23 0.22
N ARG A 184 -4.64 8.68 -0.31
CA ARG A 184 -4.17 8.95 -1.69
C ARG A 184 -5.08 8.36 -2.76
N TYR A 185 -5.46 7.09 -2.61
CA TYR A 185 -6.13 6.30 -3.66
C TYR A 185 -7.63 6.18 -3.48
N LEU A 186 -8.12 6.23 -2.24
CA LEU A 186 -9.55 6.15 -1.93
C LEU A 186 -10.14 7.51 -1.53
N ASN A 187 -9.32 8.57 -1.51
CA ASN A 187 -9.69 9.93 -1.12
C ASN A 187 -10.31 10.06 0.27
N LEU A 188 -9.99 9.11 1.17
CA LEU A 188 -10.47 9.15 2.55
C LEU A 188 -9.84 10.31 3.31
N GLN A 189 -10.64 11.01 4.08
CA GLN A 189 -10.17 12.09 4.95
C GLN A 189 -9.69 11.55 6.29
N VAL A 190 -8.77 12.28 6.92
CA VAL A 190 -8.24 11.93 8.26
C VAL A 190 -9.37 11.84 9.29
N THR A 191 -10.38 12.70 9.18
CA THR A 191 -11.57 12.69 10.05
C THR A 191 -12.38 11.41 9.90
N GLU A 192 -12.58 10.92 8.68
CA GLU A 192 -13.28 9.66 8.42
C GLU A 192 -12.53 8.45 9.00
N VAL A 193 -11.20 8.41 8.80
CA VAL A 193 -10.35 7.37 9.40
C VAL A 193 -10.40 7.43 10.92
N ASN A 194 -10.29 8.61 11.52
CA ASN A 194 -10.41 8.80 12.96
C ASN A 194 -11.74 8.27 13.50
N ASN A 195 -12.85 8.72 12.93
CA ASN A 195 -14.19 8.35 13.38
C ASN A 195 -14.41 6.83 13.30
N ALA A 196 -13.98 6.19 12.22
CA ALA A 196 -14.11 4.74 12.06
C ALA A 196 -13.26 3.92 13.04
N THR A 197 -12.20 4.51 13.61
CA THR A 197 -11.29 3.87 14.57
C THR A 197 -11.63 4.18 16.03
N THR A 198 -12.48 5.17 16.30
CA THR A 198 -12.91 5.55 17.65
C THR A 198 -13.55 4.36 18.39
N GLY A 199 -13.12 4.12 19.63
CA GLY A 199 -13.59 3.00 20.45
C GLY A 199 -13.13 1.61 19.98
N GLN A 200 -12.36 1.54 18.89
CA GLN A 200 -11.93 0.28 18.27
C GLN A 200 -10.42 0.05 18.33
N LEU A 201 -9.65 1.14 18.39
CA LEU A 201 -8.19 1.13 18.45
C LEU A 201 -7.72 2.08 19.57
N ASN A 202 -6.50 1.86 20.05
CA ASN A 202 -5.91 2.71 21.07
C ASN A 202 -5.72 4.14 20.54
N GLN A 203 -6.31 5.13 21.21
CA GLN A 203 -6.29 6.51 20.74
C GLN A 203 -4.87 7.09 20.63
N ARG A 204 -3.98 6.80 21.59
CA ARG A 204 -2.59 7.29 21.55
C ARG A 204 -1.84 6.72 20.35
N TRP A 205 -2.07 5.46 20.03
CA TRP A 205 -1.52 4.81 18.85
C TRP A 205 -2.03 5.47 17.56
N MET A 206 -3.35 5.67 17.45
CA MET A 206 -3.94 6.37 16.29
C MET A 206 -3.43 7.79 16.13
N THR A 207 -3.29 8.55 17.22
CA THR A 207 -2.70 9.90 17.19
C THR A 207 -1.30 9.87 16.58
N LYS A 208 -0.46 8.90 16.97
CA LYS A 208 0.90 8.76 16.40
C LYS A 208 0.85 8.46 14.89
N VAL A 209 -0.01 7.53 14.46
CA VAL A 209 -0.18 7.18 13.05
C VAL A 209 -0.61 8.40 12.23
N ILE A 210 -1.60 9.14 12.72
CA ILE A 210 -2.15 10.30 11.99
C ILE A 210 -1.18 11.47 11.91
N GLN A 211 -0.44 11.76 12.99
CA GLN A 211 0.59 12.80 12.99
C GLN A 211 1.67 12.53 11.93
N LEU A 212 2.02 11.25 11.74
CA LEU A 212 3.03 10.82 10.77
C LEU A 212 2.47 10.67 9.34
N SER A 213 1.15 10.65 9.15
CA SER A 213 0.52 10.39 7.85
C SER A 213 0.47 11.61 6.93
N ARG A 214 0.62 11.37 5.63
CA ARG A 214 0.52 12.34 4.53
C ARG A 214 -0.29 11.75 3.38
N ALA A 215 -1.06 12.57 2.67
CA ALA A 215 -1.90 12.10 1.55
C ALA A 215 -1.18 12.12 0.19
N THR A 216 0.09 12.49 0.18
CA THR A 216 0.89 12.86 -1.00
C THR A 216 1.82 11.75 -1.48
N ALA A 217 2.02 10.69 -0.69
CA ALA A 217 2.87 9.57 -1.09
C ALA A 217 2.16 8.72 -2.17
N ASP A 218 2.82 8.51 -3.31
CA ASP A 218 2.37 7.68 -4.41
C ASP A 218 2.80 6.20 -4.26
N SER A 219 3.52 5.88 -3.19
CA SER A 219 3.83 4.51 -2.85
C SER A 219 4.10 4.33 -1.35
N PRO A 220 3.91 3.12 -0.79
CA PRO A 220 4.34 2.83 0.58
C PRO A 220 5.83 3.10 0.81
N LYS A 221 6.65 2.97 -0.23
CA LYS A 221 8.10 3.18 -0.15
C LYS A 221 8.48 4.65 -0.08
N GLU A 222 7.75 5.54 -0.75
CA GLU A 222 7.87 6.98 -0.50
C GLU A 222 7.49 7.35 0.94
N THR A 223 6.44 6.75 1.53
CA THR A 223 6.14 6.95 2.95
C THR A 223 7.33 6.58 3.84
N GLU A 224 8.00 5.46 3.58
CA GLU A 224 9.21 5.06 4.33
C GLU A 224 10.35 6.07 4.15
N LEU A 225 10.63 6.47 2.90
CA LEU A 225 11.68 7.42 2.59
C LEU A 225 11.43 8.79 3.25
N ARG A 226 10.18 9.29 3.22
CA ARG A 226 9.75 10.49 3.93
C ARG A 226 10.04 10.41 5.43
N LEU A 227 9.66 9.30 6.05
CA LEU A 227 9.86 9.09 7.49
C LEU A 227 11.34 9.03 7.88
N LEU A 228 12.22 8.62 6.95
CA LEU A 228 13.67 8.64 7.14
C LEU A 228 14.28 10.04 6.90
N LEU A 229 13.79 10.77 5.90
CA LEU A 229 14.31 12.09 5.53
C LEU A 229 13.84 13.21 6.49
N GLN A 230 12.60 13.13 6.99
CA GLN A 230 12.02 14.20 7.80
C GLN A 230 12.83 14.51 9.08
N PRO A 231 13.32 13.52 9.86
CA PRO A 231 14.20 13.77 11.00
C PRO A 231 15.53 14.44 10.60
N VAL A 232 16.10 14.03 9.46
CA VAL A 232 17.34 14.64 8.93
C VAL A 232 17.10 16.09 8.56
N ALA A 233 16.04 16.39 7.79
CA ALA A 233 15.69 17.77 7.44
C ALA A 233 15.48 18.63 8.69
N LYS A 234 14.74 18.10 9.68
CA LYS A 234 14.52 18.80 10.96
C LYS A 234 15.82 19.07 11.72
N LYS A 235 16.76 18.11 11.75
CA LYS A 235 18.08 18.27 12.39
C LYS A 235 18.87 19.44 11.82
N TYR A 236 18.79 19.66 10.51
CA TYR A 236 19.49 20.75 9.83
C TYR A 236 18.66 22.04 9.67
N GLY A 237 17.45 22.08 10.21
CA GLY A 237 16.58 23.26 10.15
C GLY A 237 16.10 23.61 8.73
N VAL A 238 16.06 22.64 7.82
CA VAL A 238 15.65 22.83 6.42
C VAL A 238 14.23 22.32 6.16
N LEU A 239 13.55 22.92 5.19
CA LEU A 239 12.21 22.50 4.78
C LEU A 239 12.30 21.37 3.74
N LEU A 240 11.77 20.20 4.11
CA LEU A 240 11.52 19.10 3.16
C LEU A 240 10.11 19.26 2.59
N VAL A 241 10.00 19.35 1.27
CA VAL A 241 8.74 19.48 0.52
C VAL A 241 8.49 18.18 -0.23
N GLU A 242 7.27 17.66 -0.21
CA GLU A 242 6.86 16.47 -0.96
C GLU A 242 6.33 16.88 -2.35
N GLN A 243 6.52 16.03 -3.37
CA GLN A 243 5.95 16.21 -4.71
C GLN A 243 6.29 17.59 -5.32
N TYR A 244 7.58 17.93 -5.36
CA TYR A 244 8.06 19.24 -5.79
C TYR A 244 8.34 19.28 -7.30
N PRO A 245 7.63 20.10 -8.10
CA PRO A 245 7.85 20.18 -9.54
C PRO A 245 9.10 21.01 -9.88
N LEU A 246 10.01 20.43 -10.65
CA LEU A 246 11.07 21.17 -11.32
C LEU A 246 10.51 21.80 -12.60
N VAL A 247 10.40 23.13 -12.62
CA VAL A 247 9.92 23.90 -13.78
C VAL A 247 11.07 24.61 -14.46
N VAL A 248 11.25 24.37 -15.76
CA VAL A 248 12.27 25.01 -16.60
C VAL A 248 11.58 25.64 -17.80
N GLY A 249 11.80 26.93 -18.04
CA GLY A 249 11.19 27.63 -19.18
C GLY A 249 9.66 27.56 -19.20
N GLY A 250 9.02 27.52 -18.03
CA GLY A 250 7.57 27.40 -17.89
C GLY A 250 7.00 25.98 -18.08
N ARG A 251 7.83 24.96 -18.25
CA ARG A 251 7.41 23.56 -18.40
C ARG A 251 7.90 22.71 -17.23
N VAL A 252 7.05 21.81 -16.74
CA VAL A 252 7.44 20.82 -15.73
C VAL A 252 8.35 19.79 -16.40
N VAL A 253 9.59 19.69 -15.94
CA VAL A 253 10.58 18.72 -16.40
C VAL A 253 10.38 17.39 -15.69
N THR A 254 10.21 17.45 -14.38
CA THR A 254 9.94 16.31 -13.49
C THR A 254 9.29 16.81 -12.21
N THR A 255 8.71 15.91 -11.44
CA THR A 255 8.33 16.14 -10.05
C THR A 255 9.23 15.27 -9.18
N PHE A 256 9.94 15.88 -8.24
CA PHE A 256 10.70 15.14 -7.24
C PHE A 256 9.76 14.64 -6.15
N ASP A 257 9.93 13.39 -5.71
CA ASP A 257 9.14 12.85 -4.59
C ASP A 257 9.35 13.68 -3.32
N PHE A 258 10.60 14.12 -3.09
CA PHE A 258 10.94 15.10 -2.07
C PHE A 258 11.93 16.14 -2.58
N ALA A 259 11.90 17.34 -2.03
CA ALA A 259 12.88 18.37 -2.32
C ALA A 259 13.21 19.23 -1.09
N ILE A 260 14.40 19.81 -1.09
CA ILE A 260 14.82 20.92 -0.25
C ILE A 260 15.13 22.07 -1.23
N PRO A 261 14.13 22.89 -1.58
CA PRO A 261 14.23 23.82 -2.71
C PRO A 261 15.34 24.86 -2.55
N ASP A 262 15.50 25.42 -1.35
CA ASP A 262 16.51 26.45 -1.05
C ASP A 262 17.93 25.95 -1.30
N LEU A 263 18.15 24.64 -1.20
CA LEU A 263 19.44 24.00 -1.41
C LEU A 263 19.54 23.29 -2.76
N LYS A 264 18.51 23.37 -3.60
CA LYS A 264 18.39 22.63 -4.88
C LYS A 264 18.74 21.14 -4.72
N LEU A 265 18.16 20.49 -3.73
CA LEU A 265 18.28 19.05 -3.54
C LEU A 265 16.92 18.41 -3.83
N GLY A 266 16.83 17.63 -4.92
CA GLY A 266 15.65 16.84 -5.27
C GLY A 266 15.94 15.38 -4.93
N ILE A 267 14.96 14.61 -4.46
CA ILE A 267 15.14 13.23 -4.04
C ILE A 267 14.04 12.41 -4.70
N MET A 268 14.42 11.31 -5.32
CA MET A 268 13.48 10.43 -6.03
C MET A 268 13.57 8.99 -5.52
N PHE A 269 12.44 8.31 -5.53
CA PHE A 269 12.33 6.88 -5.28
C PHE A 269 12.07 6.15 -6.60
N ASP A 270 13.03 5.33 -7.02
CA ASP A 270 12.87 4.50 -8.20
C ASP A 270 12.12 3.22 -7.81
N GLY A 271 10.81 3.21 -8.10
CA GLY A 271 9.98 2.01 -8.04
C GLY A 271 10.47 0.93 -9.00
N ARG A 272 10.07 -0.33 -8.77
CA ARG A 272 10.33 -1.39 -9.76
C ARG A 272 9.44 -1.15 -10.99
N HIS A 273 10.04 -0.72 -12.09
CA HIS A 273 9.33 -0.56 -13.35
C HIS A 273 9.91 -1.48 -14.43
N HIS A 274 9.04 -2.29 -15.02
CA HIS A 274 9.31 -3.23 -16.13
C HIS A 274 9.20 -2.55 -17.50
N TRP A 275 9.86 -1.41 -17.71
CA TRP A 275 9.94 -0.74 -19.03
C TRP A 275 11.29 -0.05 -19.19
N GLU A 276 12.32 -0.84 -19.48
CA GLU A 276 13.70 -0.42 -19.28
C GLU A 276 14.25 0.58 -20.32
N HIS A 277 13.68 0.72 -21.53
CA HIS A 277 14.36 1.50 -22.58
C HIS A 277 13.91 2.96 -22.69
N GLU A 278 12.61 3.23 -22.75
CA GLU A 278 12.09 4.61 -22.80
C GLU A 278 12.29 5.34 -21.47
N GLN A 279 12.12 4.63 -20.35
CA GLN A 279 12.34 5.18 -19.02
C GLN A 279 13.78 5.63 -18.80
N ARG A 280 14.77 4.86 -19.27
CA ARG A 280 16.21 5.22 -19.15
C ARG A 280 16.54 6.52 -19.89
N GLN A 281 15.98 6.76 -21.08
CA GLN A 281 16.19 8.00 -21.82
C GLN A 281 15.54 9.19 -21.12
N LEU A 282 14.32 9.01 -20.61
CA LEU A 282 13.63 10.02 -19.81
C LEU A 282 14.42 10.35 -18.54
N ASP A 283 14.87 9.35 -17.78
CA ASP A 283 15.65 9.52 -16.56
C ASP A 283 16.99 10.24 -16.83
N THR A 284 17.66 9.90 -17.92
CA THR A 284 18.91 10.57 -18.33
C THR A 284 18.63 12.05 -18.61
N THR A 285 17.55 12.35 -19.34
CA THR A 285 17.15 13.73 -19.66
C THR A 285 16.81 14.52 -18.39
N ILE A 286 16.05 13.92 -17.47
CA ILE A 286 15.70 14.52 -16.18
C ILE A 286 16.97 14.82 -15.37
N ASN A 287 17.91 13.87 -15.30
CA ASN A 287 19.15 14.05 -14.54
C ASN A 287 20.02 15.16 -15.14
N LEU A 288 20.24 15.17 -16.45
CA LEU A 288 21.02 16.21 -17.13
C LEU A 288 20.39 17.58 -16.96
N THR A 289 19.07 17.69 -17.15
CA THR A 289 18.36 18.96 -16.99
C THR A 289 18.42 19.46 -15.55
N SER A 290 18.20 18.57 -14.57
CA SER A 290 18.31 18.91 -13.15
C SER A 290 19.70 19.44 -12.81
N MET A 291 20.75 18.75 -13.26
CA MET A 291 22.15 19.16 -13.07
C MET A 291 22.45 20.51 -13.72
N LEU A 292 22.00 20.75 -14.96
CA LEU A 292 22.15 22.03 -15.65
C LEU A 292 21.54 23.19 -14.86
N HIS A 293 20.47 22.94 -14.09
CA HIS A 293 19.83 23.93 -13.22
C HIS A 293 20.35 23.93 -11.78
N GLY A 294 21.43 23.20 -11.49
CA GLY A 294 22.13 23.18 -10.21
C GLY A 294 21.50 22.27 -9.15
N TRP A 295 20.62 21.36 -9.56
CA TRP A 295 20.01 20.39 -8.66
C TRP A 295 20.90 19.15 -8.47
N ALA A 296 21.09 18.77 -7.21
CA ALA A 296 21.56 17.42 -6.87
C ALA A 296 20.33 16.51 -6.73
N VAL A 297 20.38 15.32 -7.34
CA VAL A 297 19.23 14.39 -7.37
C VAL A 297 19.60 12.98 -6.88
N PRO A 298 19.76 12.76 -5.55
CA PRO A 298 19.90 11.41 -5.02
C PRO A 298 18.67 10.55 -5.32
N ARG A 299 18.90 9.32 -5.77
CA ARG A 299 17.84 8.34 -6.05
C ARG A 299 17.93 7.15 -5.10
N ALA A 300 16.78 6.73 -4.57
CA ALA A 300 16.64 5.57 -3.71
C ALA A 300 15.89 4.46 -4.44
N GLY A 301 16.44 3.25 -4.43
CA GLY A 301 15.69 2.03 -4.69
C GLY A 301 15.29 1.35 -3.39
N SER A 302 14.50 0.27 -3.45
CA SER A 302 14.02 -0.43 -2.25
C SER A 302 15.13 -0.97 -1.33
N LYS A 303 16.37 -1.13 -1.82
CA LYS A 303 17.52 -1.62 -1.04
C LYS A 303 18.53 -0.53 -0.68
N SER A 304 18.36 0.69 -1.19
CA SER A 304 19.34 1.77 -1.03
C SER A 304 18.78 3.00 -0.30
N MET A 305 17.59 2.91 0.32
CA MET A 305 16.98 4.03 1.05
C MET A 305 17.91 4.60 2.12
N GLN A 306 18.52 3.76 2.96
CA GLN A 306 19.43 4.22 4.01
C GLN A 306 20.67 4.91 3.44
N MET A 307 21.23 4.39 2.34
CA MET A 307 22.34 5.00 1.63
C MET A 307 21.93 6.36 1.04
N CYS A 308 20.73 6.46 0.46
CA CYS A 308 20.19 7.71 -0.05
C CYS A 308 20.07 8.76 1.06
N VAL A 309 19.60 8.37 2.25
CA VAL A 309 19.52 9.27 3.42
C VAL A 309 20.91 9.77 3.83
N GLN A 310 21.92 8.90 3.81
CA GLN A 310 23.32 9.29 4.09
C GLN A 310 23.87 10.28 3.05
N VAL A 311 23.57 10.06 1.77
CA VAL A 311 23.94 10.98 0.69
C VAL A 311 23.27 12.34 0.89
N VAL A 312 21.96 12.35 1.18
CA VAL A 312 21.22 13.58 1.48
C VAL A 312 21.82 14.33 2.67
N GLU A 313 22.13 13.64 3.76
CA GLU A 313 22.75 14.26 4.93
C GLU A 313 24.14 14.83 4.62
N SER A 314 24.94 14.14 3.81
CA SER A 314 26.25 14.64 3.35
C SER A 314 26.11 15.90 2.50
N GLU A 315 25.15 15.93 1.57
CA GLU A 315 24.89 17.11 0.73
C GLU A 315 24.38 18.30 1.56
N LEU A 316 23.57 18.04 2.60
CA LEU A 316 23.14 19.07 3.54
C LEU A 316 24.32 19.67 4.30
N ARG A 317 25.23 18.84 4.85
CA ARG A 317 26.43 19.32 5.54
C ARG A 317 27.28 20.22 4.64
N LYS A 318 27.57 19.76 3.42
CA LYS A 318 28.39 20.51 2.44
C LYS A 318 27.77 21.86 2.11
N ARG A 319 26.47 21.89 1.80
CA ARG A 319 25.77 23.11 1.37
C ARG A 319 25.53 24.10 2.51
N LEU A 320 25.40 23.62 3.74
CA LEU A 320 25.24 24.46 4.93
C LEU A 320 26.57 24.83 5.62
N GLY A 321 27.71 24.35 5.11
CA GLY A 321 29.02 24.62 5.69
C GLY A 321 29.22 24.02 7.09
N VAL A 322 28.51 22.93 7.41
CA VAL A 322 28.66 22.23 8.70
C VAL A 322 29.88 21.31 8.61
N PRO A 323 30.89 21.44 9.49
CA PRO A 323 32.07 20.58 9.50
C PRO A 323 31.70 19.09 9.64
N ASP A 324 32.49 18.21 9.04
CA ASP A 324 32.30 16.76 9.20
C ASP A 324 32.70 16.35 10.63
N ASP A 325 31.80 15.69 11.37
CA ASP A 325 32.08 15.17 12.73
C ASP A 325 33.07 13.99 12.72
N ARG A 326 33.63 13.66 11.54
CA ARG A 326 34.61 12.58 11.36
C ARG A 326 35.98 13.19 11.09
N ARG A 327 36.84 13.15 12.11
CA ARG A 327 38.28 13.09 11.91
C ARG A 327 38.67 11.75 11.30
#